data_AF-A0A7S1ECJ7-F1
#
_entry.id   AF-A0A7S1ECJ7-F1
#
_cell.length_a   1.000
_cell.length_b   1.000
_cell.length_c   1.000
_cell.angle_alpha   90.00
_cell.angle_beta   90.00
_cell.angle_gamma   90.00
#
_symmetry.space_group_name_H-M   'P 1'
#
loop_
_entity.id
_entity.type
_entity.pdbx_description
1 polymer ?
#
loop_
_entity_poly.entity_id
_entity_poly.type
_entity_poly.pdbx_seq_one_letter_code
_entity_poly.pdbx_strand_id
1 'polypeptide(L)'
;VRLGQVAEVKDGFAEMTGYSLRNGRPNVGISVTRSRDASTVSVAQSARKLVAEIEKELPKGTTLEITQDGGKDAENSLHNVTDALVFGAGLTIFVVYAFLNSWRSTLITALSLPTSVLAAFIAVWLMGFSLNF
;
A
#
# COMPACT_ATOMS: atom_id res chain seq x y z
N VAL A 1 14.74 -21.19 51.75
CA VAL A 1 14.98 -19.78 51.38
C VAL A 1 14.18 -19.49 50.12
N ARG A 2 13.32 -18.45 50.13
CA ARG A 2 12.51 -18.05 48.97
C ARG A 2 13.16 -16.85 48.27
N LEU A 3 12.94 -16.67 46.96
CA LEU A 3 13.54 -15.58 46.18
C LEU A 3 13.25 -14.19 46.78
N GLY A 4 12.03 -13.98 47.28
CA GLY A 4 11.64 -12.74 47.97
C GLY A 4 12.33 -12.46 49.31
N GLN A 5 13.16 -13.39 49.81
CA GLN A 5 14.00 -13.19 51.00
C GLN A 5 15.41 -12.69 50.65
N VAL A 6 15.80 -12.72 49.38
CA VAL A 6 17.15 -12.37 48.90
C VAL A 6 17.15 -11.37 47.74
N ALA A 7 16.00 -11.11 47.12
CA ALA A 7 15.85 -10.17 46.03
C ALA A 7 14.46 -9.52 46.04
N GLU A 8 14.40 -8.28 45.55
CA GLU A 8 13.15 -7.59 45.29
C GLU A 8 12.64 -7.99 43.90
N VAL A 9 11.50 -8.67 43.84
CA VAL A 9 10.86 -9.07 42.58
C VAL A 9 9.73 -8.08 42.31
N LYS A 10 9.89 -7.27 41.26
CA LYS A 10 8.89 -6.33 40.78
C LYS A 10 8.50 -6.69 39.36
N ASP A 11 7.20 -6.78 39.09
CA ASP A 11 6.69 -6.70 37.72
C ASP A 11 6.81 -5.23 37.31
N GLY A 12 7.85 -4.94 36.53
CA GLY A 12 8.19 -3.59 36.08
C GLY A 12 8.27 -3.54 34.56
N PHE A 13 8.25 -2.33 34.01
CA PHE A 13 8.55 -2.14 32.61
C PHE A 13 10.03 -2.43 32.35
N ALA A 14 10.35 -2.95 31.16
CA ALA A 14 11.74 -3.08 30.72
C ALA A 14 12.47 -1.72 30.84
N GLU A 15 13.73 -1.74 31.26
CA GLU A 15 14.55 -0.53 31.29
C GLU A 15 14.51 0.16 29.92
N MET A 16 14.12 1.44 29.91
CA MET A 16 14.09 2.24 28.70
C MET A 16 15.52 2.43 28.20
N THR A 17 15.91 1.62 27.20
CA THR A 17 17.21 1.70 26.53
C THR A 17 17.31 2.85 25.52
N GLY A 18 16.21 3.57 25.27
CA GLY A 18 16.19 4.76 24.42
C GLY A 18 14.92 5.60 24.60
N TYR A 19 15.06 6.91 24.39
CA TYR A 19 13.92 7.84 24.33
C TYR A 19 13.39 7.89 22.90
N SER A 20 12.17 7.40 22.67
CA SER A 20 11.44 7.65 21.42
C SER A 20 10.48 8.82 21.65
N LEU A 21 10.79 9.95 21.00
CA LEU A 21 10.01 11.18 21.11
C LEU A 21 9.42 11.51 19.74
N ARG A 22 8.12 11.87 19.71
CA ARG A 22 7.47 12.45 18.52
C ARG A 22 6.78 13.73 18.94
N ASN A 23 7.12 14.83 18.28
CA ASN A 23 6.64 16.17 18.62
C ASN A 23 6.78 16.52 20.11
N GLY A 24 7.89 16.12 20.73
CA GLY A 24 8.18 16.39 22.14
C GLY A 24 7.42 15.52 23.16
N ARG A 25 6.64 14.53 22.71
CA ARG A 25 5.94 13.57 23.58
C ARG A 25 6.56 12.17 23.46
N PRO A 26 6.68 11.42 24.58
CA PRO A 26 7.09 10.02 24.53
C PRO A 26 6.16 9.21 23.62
N ASN A 27 6.72 8.40 22.74
CA ASN A 27 5.96 7.54 21.84
C ASN A 27 6.51 6.11 21.87
N VAL A 28 5.73 5.18 21.32
CA VAL A 28 6.20 3.85 20.95
C VAL A 28 6.04 3.70 19.44
N GLY A 29 7.12 3.37 18.75
CA GLY A 29 7.11 3.10 17.32
C GLY A 29 6.82 1.62 17.03
N ILE A 30 5.92 1.35 16.10
CA ILE A 30 5.64 0.00 15.60
C ILE A 30 5.92 0.01 14.09
N SER A 31 6.80 -0.87 13.63
CA SER A 31 7.09 -1.05 12.22
C SER A 31 6.41 -2.32 11.68
N VAL A 32 5.55 -2.17 10.69
CA VAL A 32 4.93 -3.30 9.98
C VAL A 32 5.61 -3.46 8.63
N THR A 33 6.18 -4.63 8.38
CA THR A 33 6.83 -4.96 7.11
C THR A 33 6.03 -6.04 6.40
N ARG A 34 5.81 -5.87 5.09
CA ARG A 34 5.13 -6.88 4.28
C ARG A 34 5.97 -8.15 4.16
N SER A 35 5.31 -9.30 4.05
CA SER A 35 5.96 -10.54 3.59
C SER A 35 6.25 -10.49 2.09
N ARG A 36 7.10 -11.39 1.59
CA ARG A 36 7.50 -11.43 0.17
C ARG A 36 6.31 -11.65 -0.76
N ASP A 37 5.38 -12.51 -0.36
CA ASP A 37 4.23 -12.93 -1.18
C ASP A 37 3.02 -11.99 -1.06
N ALA A 38 3.07 -11.01 -0.17
CA ALA A 38 1.96 -10.09 0.07
C ALA A 38 2.14 -8.75 -0.66
N SER A 39 1.03 -8.27 -1.25
CA SER A 39 0.97 -6.95 -1.87
C SER A 39 1.04 -5.85 -0.82
N THR A 40 1.93 -4.87 -1.02
CA THR A 40 2.11 -3.69 -0.16
C THR A 40 0.78 -2.97 0.11
N VAL A 41 -0.06 -2.81 -0.93
CA VAL A 41 -1.36 -2.14 -0.83
C VAL A 41 -2.31 -2.92 0.08
N SER A 42 -2.38 -4.24 -0.07
CA SER A 42 -3.26 -5.11 0.71
C SER A 42 -2.88 -5.15 2.20
N VAL A 43 -1.57 -5.22 2.48
CA VAL A 43 -1.03 -5.23 3.85
C VAL A 43 -1.31 -3.89 4.52
N ALA A 44 -1.05 -2.78 3.82
CA ALA A 44 -1.31 -1.45 4.35
C ALA A 44 -2.81 -1.21 4.63
N GLN A 45 -3.71 -1.63 3.73
CA GLN A 45 -5.15 -1.56 3.97
C GLN A 45 -5.57 -2.36 5.21
N SER A 46 -5.02 -3.56 5.38
CA SER A 46 -5.33 -4.41 6.53
C SER A 46 -4.78 -3.82 7.83
N ALA A 47 -3.55 -3.28 7.80
CA ALA A 47 -2.94 -2.60 8.93
C ALA A 47 -3.75 -1.35 9.33
N ARG A 48 -4.18 -0.52 8.37
CA ARG A 48 -5.05 0.64 8.63
C ARG A 48 -6.37 0.25 9.29
N LYS A 49 -7.00 -0.84 8.84
CA LYS A 49 -8.23 -1.36 9.45
C LYS A 49 -8.01 -1.79 10.90
N LEU A 50 -6.93 -2.53 11.16
CA LEU A 50 -6.59 -3.00 12.50
C LEU A 50 -6.25 -1.83 13.43
N VAL A 51 -5.50 -0.83 12.94
CA VAL A 51 -5.20 0.41 13.68
C VAL A 51 -6.49 1.11 14.09
N ALA A 52 -7.46 1.25 13.17
CA ALA A 52 -8.74 1.89 13.47
C ALA A 52 -9.64 1.08 14.41
N GLU A 53 -9.43 -0.23 14.51
CA GLU A 53 -10.13 -1.10 15.46
C GLU A 53 -9.53 -0.98 16.85
N ILE A 54 -8.20 -1.09 16.95
CA ILE A 54 -7.45 -0.95 18.21
C ILE A 54 -7.64 0.45 18.81
N GLU A 55 -7.69 1.49 17.99
CA GLU A 55 -7.87 2.87 18.46
C GLU A 55 -9.16 3.04 19.29
N LYS A 56 -10.20 2.23 19.07
CA LYS A 56 -11.45 2.27 19.83
C LYS A 56 -11.32 1.67 21.24
N GLU A 57 -10.38 0.77 21.44
CA GLU A 57 -10.13 0.09 22.71
C GLU A 57 -9.06 0.79 23.55
N LEU A 58 -8.39 1.80 23.00
CA LEU A 58 -7.32 2.50 23.68
C LEU A 58 -7.84 3.36 24.86
N PRO A 59 -7.10 3.39 25.98
CA PRO A 59 -7.44 4.23 27.11
C PRO A 59 -7.35 5.73 26.75
N LYS A 60 -8.15 6.54 27.45
CA LYS A 60 -8.23 7.99 27.22
C LYS A 60 -6.84 8.63 27.36
N GLY A 61 -6.38 9.30 26.31
CA GLY A 61 -5.09 10.00 26.27
C GLY A 61 -4.02 9.30 25.43
N THR A 62 -4.26 8.09 24.92
CA THR A 62 -3.39 7.43 23.95
C THR A 62 -3.89 7.67 22.54
N THR A 63 -3.01 8.14 21.65
CA THR A 63 -3.31 8.37 20.23
C THR A 63 -2.42 7.48 19.37
N LEU A 64 -3.01 6.75 18.43
CA LEU A 64 -2.28 5.91 17.48
C LEU A 64 -2.29 6.60 16.12
N GLU A 65 -1.11 6.90 15.58
CA GLU A 65 -0.99 7.65 14.32
C GLU A 65 -0.06 6.91 13.35
N ILE A 66 -0.49 6.77 12.11
CA ILE A 66 0.31 6.18 11.05
C ILE A 66 1.22 7.27 10.47
N THR A 67 2.51 7.18 10.76
CA THR A 67 3.49 8.19 10.32
C THR A 67 3.99 7.95 8.89
N GLN A 68 4.09 6.68 8.49
CA GLN A 68 4.61 6.29 7.19
C GLN A 68 3.76 5.13 6.65
N ASP A 69 3.24 5.30 5.44
CA ASP A 69 2.33 4.34 4.81
C ASP A 69 2.75 4.10 3.35
N GLY A 70 3.65 3.14 3.15
CA GLY A 70 4.09 2.77 1.80
C GLY A 70 2.99 2.18 0.92
N GLY A 71 1.86 1.74 1.49
CA GLY A 71 0.73 1.27 0.70
C GLY A 71 -0.07 2.41 0.08
N LYS A 72 -0.18 3.55 0.77
CA LYS A 72 -0.78 4.77 0.21
C LYS A 72 0.01 5.26 -1.00
N ASP A 73 1.34 5.26 -0.90
CA ASP A 73 2.23 5.69 -1.99
C ASP A 73 2.13 4.77 -3.21
N ALA A 74 2.08 3.46 -2.97
CA ALA A 74 1.87 2.46 -4.02
C ALA A 74 0.49 2.60 -4.68
N GLU A 75 -0.57 2.82 -3.89
CA GLU A 75 -1.94 3.02 -4.38
C GLU A 75 -2.06 4.30 -5.22
N ASN A 76 -1.41 5.39 -4.80
CA ASN A 76 -1.35 6.64 -5.57
C ASN A 76 -0.60 6.44 -6.90
N SER A 77 0.52 5.72 -6.89
CA SER A 77 1.30 5.42 -8.09
C SER A 77 0.48 4.59 -9.08
N LEU A 78 -0.28 3.59 -8.60
CA LEU A 78 -1.18 2.79 -9.41
C LEU A 78 -2.31 3.63 -10.04
N HIS A 79 -2.92 4.52 -9.26
CA HIS A 79 -3.94 5.44 -9.78
C HIS A 79 -3.36 6.35 -10.86
N ASN A 80 -2.19 6.94 -10.62
CA ASN A 80 -1.54 7.82 -11.60
C ASN A 80 -1.22 7.10 -12.92
N VAL A 81 -0.77 5.84 -12.85
CA VAL A 81 -0.56 5.00 -14.06
C VAL A 81 -1.90 4.74 -14.76
N THR A 82 -2.95 4.44 -14.01
CA THR A 82 -4.29 4.20 -14.57
C THR A 82 -4.84 5.43 -15.27
N ASP A 83 -4.71 6.61 -14.64
CA ASP A 83 -5.14 7.88 -15.22
C ASP A 83 -4.36 8.18 -16.51
N ALA A 84 -3.04 8.01 -16.49
CA ALA A 84 -2.20 8.20 -17.67
C ALA A 84 -2.59 7.26 -18.82
N LEU A 85 -2.94 6.00 -18.52
CA LEU A 85 -3.42 5.05 -19.53
C LEU A 85 -4.76 5.47 -20.12
N VAL A 86 -5.70 5.95 -19.30
CA VAL A 86 -7.01 6.41 -19.76
C VAL A 86 -6.87 7.64 -20.66
N PHE A 87 -6.09 8.64 -20.23
CA PHE A 87 -5.82 9.82 -21.05
C PHE A 87 -5.08 9.46 -22.34
N GLY A 88 -4.06 8.60 -22.26
CA GLY A 88 -3.32 8.12 -23.42
C GLY A 88 -4.18 7.35 -24.43
N ALA A 89 -5.05 6.46 -23.94
CA ALA A 89 -5.98 5.70 -24.78
C ALA A 89 -7.00 6.64 -25.46
N GLY A 90 -7.59 7.57 -24.72
CA GLY A 90 -8.52 8.56 -25.27
C GLY A 90 -7.88 9.43 -26.35
N LEU A 91 -6.67 9.94 -26.09
CA LEU A 91 -5.93 10.75 -27.05
C LEU A 91 -5.56 9.95 -28.31
N THR A 92 -5.15 8.69 -28.14
CA THR A 92 -4.83 7.80 -29.26
C THR A 92 -6.04 7.56 -30.16
N ILE A 93 -7.21 7.27 -29.57
CA ILE A 93 -8.46 7.10 -30.31
C ILE A 93 -8.81 8.38 -31.08
N PHE A 94 -8.67 9.54 -30.44
CA PHE A 94 -8.95 10.83 -31.06
C PHE A 94 -8.04 11.09 -32.28
N VAL A 95 -6.74 10.85 -32.15
CA VAL A 95 -5.78 11.01 -33.25
C VAL A 95 -6.09 10.04 -34.38
N VAL A 96 -6.31 8.76 -34.08
CA VAL A 96 -6.65 7.74 -35.09
C VAL A 96 -7.95 8.11 -35.83
N TYR A 97 -8.96 8.62 -35.11
CA TYR A 97 -10.19 9.11 -35.72
C TYR A 97 -9.96 10.29 -36.66
N ALA A 98 -9.15 11.27 -36.26
CA ALA A 98 -8.85 12.45 -37.06
C ALA A 98 -8.16 12.09 -38.39
N PHE A 99 -7.28 11.07 -38.40
CA PHE A 99 -6.60 10.61 -39.61
C PHE A 99 -7.48 9.73 -40.50
N LEU A 100 -8.27 8.82 -39.92
CA LEU A 100 -9.03 7.83 -40.68
C LEU A 100 -10.42 8.31 -41.12
N ASN A 101 -10.97 9.33 -40.45
CA ASN A 101 -12.34 9.88 -40.64
C ASN A 101 -13.42 8.79 -40.81
N SER A 102 -13.22 7.61 -40.21
CA SER A 102 -14.07 6.44 -40.36
C SER A 102 -14.22 5.73 -39.02
N TRP A 103 -15.42 5.85 -38.45
CA TRP A 103 -15.79 5.28 -37.14
C TRP A 103 -15.51 3.78 -37.02
N ARG A 104 -15.71 3.02 -38.11
CA ARG A 104 -15.44 1.58 -38.16
C ARG A 104 -13.97 1.24 -37.98
N SER A 105 -13.08 1.93 -38.67
CA SER A 105 -11.63 1.68 -38.61
C SER A 105 -11.06 2.09 -37.25
N THR A 106 -11.53 3.21 -36.70
CA THR A 106 -11.16 3.67 -35.35
C THR A 106 -11.55 2.66 -34.28
N LEU A 107 -12.74 2.07 -34.36
CA LEU A 107 -13.21 1.04 -33.41
C LEU A 107 -12.34 -0.21 -33.41
N ILE A 108 -11.88 -0.66 -34.59
CA ILE A 108 -11.00 -1.84 -34.71
C ILE A 108 -9.68 -1.57 -33.98
N THR A 109 -9.06 -0.41 -34.22
CA THR A 109 -7.80 -0.03 -33.55
C THR A 109 -8.00 0.19 -32.05
N ALA A 110 -9.10 0.80 -31.64
CA ALA A 110 -9.44 1.03 -30.23
C ALA A 110 -9.60 -0.28 -29.45
N LEU A 111 -10.14 -1.34 -30.07
CA LEU A 111 -10.29 -2.66 -29.45
C LEU A 111 -8.98 -3.46 -29.43
N SER A 112 -8.06 -3.19 -30.37
CA SER A 112 -6.74 -3.82 -30.43
C SER A 112 -5.85 -3.42 -29.24
N LEU A 113 -5.98 -2.18 -28.77
CA LEU A 113 -5.20 -1.67 -27.64
C LEU A 113 -5.45 -2.46 -26.32
N PRO A 114 -6.69 -2.59 -25.79
CA PRO A 114 -6.92 -3.35 -24.56
C PRO A 114 -6.61 -4.85 -24.72
N THR A 115 -6.85 -5.43 -25.90
CA THR A 115 -6.53 -6.85 -26.15
C THR A 115 -5.02 -7.09 -26.14
N SER A 116 -4.21 -6.19 -26.70
CA SER A 116 -2.74 -6.27 -26.63
C SER A 116 -2.20 -6.17 -25.19
N VAL A 117 -2.79 -5.30 -24.37
CA VAL A 117 -2.42 -5.13 -22.96
C VAL A 117 -2.76 -6.40 -22.17
N LEU A 118 -3.96 -6.97 -22.37
CA LEU A 118 -4.35 -8.24 -21.76
C LEU A 118 -3.42 -9.38 -22.17
N ALA A 119 -3.06 -9.46 -23.45
CA ALA A 119 -2.11 -10.47 -23.94
C ALA A 119 -0.74 -10.34 -23.27
N ALA A 120 -0.23 -9.12 -23.09
CA ALA A 120 1.01 -8.87 -22.38
C ALA A 120 0.93 -9.32 -20.91
N PHE A 121 -0.17 -9.03 -20.20
CA PHE A 121 -0.37 -9.46 -18.82
C PHE A 121 -0.43 -11.00 -18.69
N ILE A 122 -1.10 -11.69 -19.63
CA ILE A 122 -1.14 -13.15 -19.65
C ILE A 122 0.27 -13.73 -19.81
N ALA A 123 1.09 -13.16 -20.71
CA ALA A 123 2.47 -13.61 -20.90
C ALA A 123 3.33 -13.41 -19.64
N VAL A 124 3.20 -12.25 -18.98
CA VAL A 124 3.90 -11.95 -17.71
C VAL A 124 3.49 -12.93 -16.61
N TRP A 125 2.19 -13.23 -16.51
CA TRP A 125 1.66 -14.19 -15.55
C TRP A 125 2.19 -15.62 -15.79
N LEU A 126 2.26 -16.05 -17.06
CA LEU A 126 2.81 -17.36 -17.43
C LEU A 126 4.31 -17.49 -17.10
N MET A 127 5.05 -16.38 -17.14
CA MET A 127 6.47 -16.35 -16.74
C MET A 127 6.67 -16.27 -15.23
N GLY A 128 5.60 -16.20 -14.43
CA GLY A 128 5.66 -16.16 -12.97
C GLY A 128 6.13 -14.80 -12.41
N PHE A 129 6.11 -13.73 -13.20
CA PHE A 129 6.45 -12.40 -12.74
C PHE A 129 5.25 -11.76 -12.02
N SER A 130 5.50 -11.18 -10.85
CA SER A 130 4.51 -10.35 -10.15
C SER A 130 4.56 -8.92 -10.66
N LEU A 131 3.40 -8.26 -10.68
CA LEU A 131 3.32 -6.81 -10.84
C LEU A 131 3.87 -6.15 -9.58
N ASN A 132 5.11 -5.68 -9.67
CA ASN A 132 5.73 -4.84 -8.64
C ASN A 132 5.62 -3.38 -9.04
N PHE A 133 5.18 -2.57 -8.09
CA PHE A 133 5.26 -1.11 -8.10
C PHE A 133 6.20 -0.69 -6.97
#